data_AF-A0A9W7THF2-F1
#
_entry.id   AF-A0A9W7THF2-F1
#
_cell.length_a   1.000
_cell.length_b   1.000
_cell.length_c   1.000
_cell.angle_alpha   90.00
_cell.angle_beta   90.00
_cell.angle_gamma   90.00
#
_symmetry.space_group_name_H-M   'P 1'
#
loop_
_entity.id
_entity.type
_entity.pdbx_description
1 polymer ?
#
loop_
_entity_poly.entity_id
_entity_poly.type
_entity_poly.pdbx_seq_one_letter_code
_entity_poly.pdbx_strand_id
1 'polypeptide(L)'
;MATPRGCWGPSLQLLLFVNLLLNVMPPCRGRPFFVPPSVNVAVVFSGSAHHSEIKGRLSPENFLDMPLEVNPITVLVNDTNPRALLTRLCQTMATENLHGVVFEDDVDSEAVAQILDFISSQTSIPIVGISGGSAVVIPHKI
;
A
#
# COMPACT_ATOMS: atom_id res chain seq x y z
N MET A 1 7.37 -57.75 -23.05
CA MET A 1 7.34 -57.21 -21.68
C MET A 1 6.36 -56.05 -21.66
N ALA A 2 5.16 -56.25 -21.14
CA ALA A 2 4.11 -55.22 -21.05
C ALA A 2 4.12 -54.66 -19.62
N THR A 3 4.33 -53.35 -19.48
CA THR A 3 4.17 -52.62 -18.23
C THR A 3 2.68 -52.40 -17.95
N PRO A 4 2.16 -52.65 -16.74
CA PRO A 4 0.76 -52.43 -16.46
C PRO A 4 0.52 -50.92 -16.28
N ARG A 5 -0.35 -50.35 -17.13
CA ARG A 5 -0.95 -49.03 -16.87
C ARG A 5 -1.83 -49.17 -15.62
N GLY A 6 -1.32 -48.70 -14.48
CA GLY A 6 -2.10 -48.59 -13.26
C GLY A 6 -3.30 -47.67 -13.48
N CYS A 7 -4.50 -48.26 -13.55
CA CYS A 7 -5.75 -47.53 -13.58
C CYS A 7 -6.07 -47.10 -12.14
N TRP A 8 -5.69 -45.89 -11.77
CA TRP A 8 -6.03 -45.34 -10.46
C TRP A 8 -7.53 -45.06 -10.47
N GLY A 9 -8.28 -45.73 -9.61
CA GLY A 9 -9.74 -45.60 -9.56
C GLY A 9 -10.18 -44.14 -9.35
N PRO A 10 -11.39 -43.77 -9.80
CA PRO A 10 -11.88 -42.39 -9.76
C PRO A 10 -11.86 -41.78 -8.35
N SER A 11 -12.01 -42.59 -7.30
CA SER A 11 -11.88 -42.15 -5.90
C SER A 11 -10.47 -41.68 -5.53
N LEU A 12 -9.42 -42.31 -6.07
CA LEU A 12 -8.03 -41.92 -5.79
C LEU A 12 -7.65 -40.64 -6.54
N GLN A 13 -8.17 -40.47 -7.76
CA GLN A 13 -8.03 -39.23 -8.52
C GLN A 13 -8.74 -38.07 -7.82
N LEU A 14 -9.94 -38.30 -7.28
CA LEU A 14 -10.66 -37.29 -6.50
C LEU A 14 -9.91 -36.93 -5.22
N LEU A 15 -9.35 -37.91 -4.51
CA LEU A 15 -8.57 -37.68 -3.29
C LEU A 15 -7.31 -36.85 -3.56
N LEU A 16 -6.61 -37.13 -4.66
CA LEU A 16 -5.45 -36.34 -5.11
C LEU A 16 -5.86 -34.91 -5.48
N PHE A 17 -6.98 -34.75 -6.17
CA PHE A 17 -7.47 -33.43 -6.58
C PHE A 17 -7.89 -32.59 -5.37
N VAL A 18 -8.56 -33.19 -4.38
CA VAL A 18 -8.93 -32.54 -3.12
C VAL A 18 -7.69 -32.14 -2.31
N ASN A 19 -6.67 -33.01 -2.23
CA ASN A 19 -5.40 -32.66 -1.58
C ASN A 19 -4.68 -31.53 -2.32
N LEU A 20 -4.72 -31.51 -3.65
CA LEU A 20 -4.13 -30.42 -4.43
C LEU A 20 -4.86 -29.09 -4.18
N LEU A 21 -6.20 -29.10 -4.14
CA LEU A 21 -7.00 -27.92 -3.82
C LEU A 21 -6.73 -27.39 -2.40
N LEU A 22 -6.57 -28.29 -1.42
CA LEU A 22 -6.22 -27.93 -0.04
C LEU A 22 -4.80 -27.33 0.09
N ASN A 23 -3.87 -27.70 -0.80
CA ASN A 23 -2.51 -27.14 -0.83
C ASN A 23 -2.39 -25.86 -1.68
N VAL A 24 -3.33 -25.61 -2.59
CA VAL A 24 -3.37 -24.40 -3.43
C VAL A 24 -4.05 -23.23 -2.70
N MET A 25 -4.88 -23.50 -1.70
CA MET A 25 -5.38 -22.45 -0.81
C MET A 25 -4.19 -21.96 0.03
N PRO A 26 -3.72 -20.71 -0.12
CA PRO A 26 -2.81 -20.13 0.85
C PRO A 26 -3.46 -20.33 2.22
N PRO A 27 -2.71 -20.59 3.30
CA PRO A 27 -3.30 -20.52 4.62
C PRO A 27 -3.87 -19.11 4.73
N CYS A 28 -5.19 -18.99 4.58
CA CYS A 28 -5.97 -17.89 5.09
C CYS A 28 -5.71 -17.99 6.58
N ARG A 29 -4.61 -17.37 6.99
CA ARG A 29 -4.19 -17.20 8.37
C ARG A 29 -5.26 -16.27 8.90
N GLY A 30 -6.40 -16.87 9.25
CA GLY A 30 -7.52 -16.20 9.87
C GLY A 30 -6.92 -15.50 11.05
N ARG A 31 -6.79 -14.17 10.93
CA ARG A 31 -6.36 -13.30 12.00
C ARG A 31 -7.28 -13.65 13.18
N PRO A 32 -6.76 -13.88 14.39
CA PRO A 32 -7.63 -14.14 15.53
C PRO A 32 -8.68 -13.03 15.56
N PHE A 33 -9.96 -13.42 15.64
CA PHE A 33 -11.15 -12.56 15.59
C PHE A 33 -11.17 -11.41 16.63
N PHE A 34 -10.12 -11.27 17.44
CA PHE A 34 -10.01 -10.36 18.56
C PHE A 34 -9.01 -9.20 18.37
N VAL A 35 -8.28 -9.13 17.25
CA VAL A 35 -7.40 -7.97 16.96
C VAL A 35 -8.03 -7.15 15.84
N PRO A 36 -8.37 -5.86 16.09
CA PRO A 36 -8.84 -4.98 15.03
C PRO A 36 -7.88 -4.99 13.84
N PRO A 37 -8.36 -4.93 12.59
CA PRO A 37 -7.47 -4.72 11.46
C PRO A 37 -6.74 -3.39 11.66
N SER A 38 -5.45 -3.37 11.33
CA SER A 38 -4.58 -2.20 11.47
C SER A 38 -4.20 -1.69 10.09
N VAL A 39 -4.35 -0.40 9.85
CA VAL A 39 -4.06 0.26 8.58
C VAL A 39 -3.00 1.30 8.79
N ASN A 40 -1.87 1.13 8.10
CA ASN A 40 -0.76 2.07 8.15
C ASN A 40 -0.90 3.06 6.99
N VAL A 41 -1.00 4.34 7.30
CA VAL A 41 -1.12 5.42 6.31
C VAL A 41 0.08 6.35 6.46
N ALA A 42 0.88 6.48 5.41
CA ALA A 42 1.94 7.47 5.42
C ALA A 42 1.36 8.85 5.11
N VAL A 43 1.72 9.86 5.91
CA VAL A 43 1.46 11.26 5.61
C VAL A 43 2.80 11.91 5.29
N VAL A 44 2.96 12.26 4.02
CA VAL A 44 4.22 12.71 3.44
C VAL A 44 4.14 14.21 3.25
N PHE A 45 5.08 14.91 3.86
CA PHE A 45 5.22 16.35 3.75
C PHE A 45 6.45 16.64 2.93
N SER A 46 6.24 17.21 1.76
CA SER A 46 7.26 17.64 0.83
C SER A 46 7.41 19.15 0.91
N GLY A 47 8.48 19.65 1.51
CA GLY A 47 8.68 21.09 1.70
C GLY A 47 9.19 21.49 3.07
N SER A 48 9.63 22.74 3.19
CA SER A 48 10.28 23.24 4.41
C SER A 48 9.31 23.84 5.44
N ALA A 49 8.07 24.11 5.04
CA ALA A 49 7.12 24.90 5.81
C ALA A 49 6.44 24.13 6.97
N HIS A 50 6.49 22.79 6.99
CA HIS A 50 5.54 22.01 7.82
C HIS A 50 6.18 21.24 8.97
N HIS A 51 7.50 21.31 9.16
CA HIS A 51 8.24 20.47 10.11
C HIS A 51 7.79 20.59 11.58
N SER A 52 7.21 21.72 11.99
CA SER A 52 6.82 22.01 13.39
C SER A 52 5.33 21.82 13.71
N GLU A 53 4.43 21.79 12.73
CA GLU A 53 2.98 21.79 12.98
C GLU A 53 2.36 20.37 12.96
N ILE A 54 3.05 19.41 12.36
CA ILE A 54 2.49 18.07 12.09
C ILE A 54 2.44 17.18 13.32
N LYS A 55 3.38 17.35 14.27
CA LYS A 55 3.66 16.39 15.35
C LYS A 55 2.56 16.23 16.41
N GLY A 56 1.42 16.91 16.26
CA GLY A 56 0.26 16.78 17.14
C GLY A 56 -1.08 16.50 16.44
N ARG A 57 -1.15 16.57 15.09
CA ARG A 57 -2.43 16.44 14.36
C ARG A 57 -2.79 15.00 14.01
N LEU A 58 -1.80 14.12 13.99
CA LEU A 58 -1.93 12.73 13.55
C LEU A 58 -1.70 11.77 14.73
N SER A 59 -2.44 11.96 15.82
CA SER A 59 -2.42 11.01 16.93
C SER A 59 -3.33 9.81 16.62
N PRO A 60 -2.95 8.58 17.02
CA PRO A 60 -3.84 7.42 16.94
C PRO A 60 -5.17 7.63 17.67
N GLU A 61 -5.18 8.51 18.68
CA GLU A 61 -6.36 8.89 19.47
C GLU A 61 -7.47 9.51 18.61
N ASN A 62 -7.13 10.21 17.52
CA ASN A 62 -8.11 10.80 16.60
C ASN A 62 -8.91 9.74 15.81
N PHE A 63 -8.51 8.47 15.91
CA PHE A 63 -9.05 7.36 15.12
C PHE A 63 -9.76 6.29 15.96
N LEU A 64 -9.93 6.50 17.27
CA LEU A 64 -10.52 5.51 18.20
C LEU A 64 -11.97 5.15 17.88
N ASP A 65 -12.71 6.03 17.19
CA ASP A 65 -14.10 5.81 16.79
C ASP A 65 -14.23 4.92 15.55
N MET A 66 -13.12 4.52 14.92
CA MET A 66 -13.15 3.66 13.74
C MET A 66 -13.13 2.17 14.12
N PRO A 67 -13.78 1.31 13.31
CA PRO A 67 -13.79 -0.14 13.54
C PRO A 67 -12.44 -0.83 13.25
N LEU A 68 -11.37 -0.05 13.04
CA LEU A 68 -10.03 -0.49 12.70
C LEU A 68 -9.01 0.47 13.32
N GLU A 69 -7.80 -0.02 13.59
CA GLU A 69 -6.70 0.77 14.16
C GLU A 69 -5.95 1.49 13.03
N VAL A 70 -5.86 2.82 13.09
CA VAL A 70 -5.09 3.61 12.11
C VAL A 70 -3.77 4.04 12.71
N ASN A 71 -2.69 3.68 12.01
CA ASN A 71 -1.32 4.05 12.33
C ASN A 71 -0.81 5.09 11.34
N PRO A 72 -0.88 6.39 11.68
CA PRO A 72 -0.32 7.43 10.84
C PRO A 72 1.22 7.44 10.94
N ILE A 73 1.90 7.39 9.80
CA ILE A 73 3.36 7.42 9.70
C ILE A 73 3.75 8.76 9.07
N THR A 74 4.37 9.64 9.84
CA THR A 74 4.83 10.93 9.32
C THR A 74 6.14 10.76 8.56
N VAL A 75 6.17 11.20 7.31
CA VAL A 75 7.35 11.16 6.43
C VAL A 75 7.66 12.57 5.97
N LEU A 76 8.92 12.97 6.09
CA LEU A 76 9.39 14.23 5.54
C LEU A 76 10.24 13.99 4.30
N VAL A 77 10.01 14.81 3.28
CA VAL A 77 10.79 14.89 2.05
C VAL A 77 11.17 16.34 1.81
N ASN A 78 12.47 16.64 1.74
CA ASN A 78 12.95 18.01 1.54
C ASN A 78 13.30 18.31 0.08
N ASP A 79 13.25 17.30 -0.79
CA ASP A 79 13.71 17.38 -2.18
C ASP A 79 12.61 16.87 -3.12
N THR A 80 12.06 17.78 -3.93
CA THR A 80 11.06 17.48 -4.96
C THR A 80 11.68 16.99 -6.27
N ASN A 81 12.99 16.74 -6.31
CA ASN A 81 13.62 16.03 -7.42
C ASN A 81 12.93 14.67 -7.64
N PRO A 82 12.52 14.34 -8.88
CA PRO A 82 11.77 13.11 -9.17
C PRO A 82 12.45 11.84 -8.66
N ARG A 83 13.78 11.76 -8.76
CA ARG A 83 14.54 10.60 -8.30
C ARG A 83 14.55 10.50 -6.78
N ALA A 84 14.71 11.63 -6.09
CA ALA A 84 14.74 11.68 -4.63
C ALA A 84 13.37 11.31 -4.05
N LEU A 85 12.30 11.89 -4.59
CA LEU A 85 10.91 11.60 -4.20
C LEU A 85 10.56 10.12 -4.42
N LEU A 86 10.86 9.57 -5.61
CA LEU A 86 10.67 8.14 -5.91
C LEU A 86 11.41 7.25 -4.92
N THR A 87 12.69 7.53 -4.71
CA THR A 87 13.54 6.72 -3.83
C THR A 87 13.02 6.76 -2.40
N ARG A 88 12.64 7.94 -1.91
CA ARG A 88 12.17 8.13 -0.54
C ARG A 88 10.84 7.43 -0.31
N LEU A 89 9.86 7.60 -1.20
CA LEU A 89 8.57 6.91 -1.09
C LEU A 89 8.73 5.39 -1.19
N CYS A 90 9.52 4.88 -2.14
CA CYS A 90 9.77 3.45 -2.27
C CYS A 90 10.47 2.87 -1.03
N GLN A 91 11.42 3.59 -0.43
CA GLN A 91 12.04 3.18 0.83
C GLN A 91 11.04 3.13 1.98
N THR A 92 10.17 4.13 2.10
CA THR A 92 9.12 4.13 3.12
C THR A 92 8.17 2.95 2.90
N MET A 93 7.68 2.73 1.68
CA MET A 93 6.80 1.59 1.34
C MET A 93 7.47 0.22 1.56
N ALA A 94 8.80 0.13 1.43
CA ALA A 94 9.53 -1.11 1.69
C ALA A 94 9.77 -1.36 3.18
N THR A 95 9.87 -0.29 3.98
CA THR A 95 10.13 -0.35 5.42
C THR A 95 8.83 -0.56 6.19
N GLU A 96 7.77 0.10 5.73
CA GLU A 96 6.46 0.15 6.38
C GLU A 96 5.44 -0.60 5.52
N ASN A 97 4.59 -1.41 6.15
CA ASN A 97 3.48 -2.06 5.45
C ASN A 97 2.36 -1.04 5.18
N LEU A 98 2.60 -0.11 4.26
CA LEU A 98 1.68 0.98 3.93
C LEU A 98 0.47 0.46 3.16
N HIS A 99 -0.70 0.98 3.53
CA HIS A 99 -1.97 0.70 2.87
C HIS A 99 -2.47 1.92 2.08
N GLY A 100 -1.91 3.10 2.34
CA GLY A 100 -2.22 4.33 1.65
C GLY A 100 -1.19 5.42 1.96
N VAL A 101 -1.15 6.43 1.10
CA VAL A 101 -0.28 7.59 1.23
C VAL A 101 -1.11 8.87 1.06
N VAL A 102 -0.94 9.81 1.98
CA VAL A 102 -1.39 11.20 1.82
C VAL A 102 -0.16 12.03 1.54
N PHE A 103 -0.18 12.82 0.48
CA PHE A 103 0.97 13.61 0.04
C PHE A 103 0.60 15.09 0.03
N GLU A 104 1.44 15.88 0.70
CA GLU A 104 1.35 17.32 0.74
C GLU A 104 2.64 17.89 0.17
N ASP A 105 2.54 18.78 -0.82
CA ASP A 105 3.66 19.57 -1.30
C ASP A 105 3.38 21.08 -1.29
N ASP A 106 4.46 21.85 -1.20
CA ASP A 106 4.50 23.31 -1.31
C ASP A 106 4.98 23.77 -2.71
N VAL A 107 5.08 22.85 -3.68
CA VAL A 107 5.58 23.12 -5.03
C VAL A 107 4.45 23.09 -6.05
N ASP A 108 4.23 24.17 -6.80
CA ASP A 108 3.21 24.27 -7.85
C ASP A 108 3.64 23.59 -9.17
N SER A 109 3.93 22.29 -9.13
CA SER A 109 4.38 21.52 -10.30
C SER A 109 3.53 20.27 -10.53
N GLU A 110 2.85 20.22 -11.68
CA GLU A 110 2.08 19.05 -12.11
C GLU A 110 2.91 17.76 -12.22
N ALA A 111 4.24 17.89 -12.35
CA ALA A 111 5.15 16.76 -12.42
C ALA A 111 5.08 15.90 -11.16
N VAL A 112 4.77 16.49 -9.99
CA VAL A 112 4.62 15.75 -8.73
C VAL A 112 3.42 14.81 -8.84
N ALA A 113 2.24 15.30 -9.23
CA ALA A 113 1.06 14.46 -9.42
C ALA A 113 1.33 13.32 -10.43
N GLN A 114 2.04 13.58 -11.53
CA GLN A 114 2.38 12.55 -12.52
C GLN A 114 3.29 11.46 -11.94
N ILE A 115 4.27 11.83 -11.12
CA ILE A 115 5.14 10.87 -10.43
C ILE A 115 4.32 10.05 -9.42
N LEU A 116 3.43 10.69 -8.67
CA LEU A 116 2.57 9.99 -7.71
C LEU A 116 1.62 9.02 -8.42
N ASP A 117 1.05 9.39 -9.56
CA ASP A 117 0.24 8.49 -10.40
C ASP A 117 1.05 7.28 -10.87
N PHE A 118 2.28 7.51 -11.36
CA PHE A 118 3.19 6.42 -11.69
C PHE A 118 3.43 5.49 -10.50
N ILE A 119 3.78 6.01 -9.32
CA ILE A 119 4.02 5.20 -8.14
C ILE A 119 2.77 4.39 -7.76
N SER A 120 1.61 5.05 -7.68
CA SER A 120 0.33 4.42 -7.38
C SER A 120 0.04 3.26 -8.34
N SER A 121 0.28 3.46 -9.64
CA SER A 121 0.10 2.41 -10.67
C SER A 121 1.04 1.22 -10.48
N GLN A 122 2.28 1.45 -10.02
CA GLN A 122 3.29 0.40 -9.85
C GLN A 122 3.13 -0.37 -8.52
N THR A 123 2.63 0.29 -7.47
CA THR A 123 2.54 -0.31 -6.14
C THR A 123 1.13 -0.77 -5.79
N SER A 124 0.12 -0.32 -6.53
CA SER A 124 -1.29 -0.48 -6.17
C SER A 124 -1.65 0.11 -4.81
N ILE A 125 -0.81 1.01 -4.27
CA ILE A 125 -1.07 1.74 -3.03
C ILE A 125 -1.75 3.07 -3.40
N PRO A 126 -2.94 3.37 -2.89
CA PRO A 126 -3.63 4.63 -3.19
C PRO A 126 -2.85 5.82 -2.61
N ILE A 127 -2.66 6.84 -3.45
CA ILE A 127 -2.01 8.09 -3.07
C ILE A 127 -3.01 9.24 -3.23
N VAL A 128 -3.17 10.06 -2.20
CA VAL A 128 -4.05 11.24 -2.18
C VAL A 128 -3.20 12.50 -2.02
N GLY A 129 -3.12 13.31 -3.07
CA GLY A 129 -2.52 14.65 -3.00
C GLY A 129 -3.50 15.67 -2.41
N ILE A 130 -3.05 16.49 -1.46
CA ILE A 130 -3.92 17.44 -0.72
C ILE A 130 -3.53 18.92 -0.87
N SER A 131 -2.35 19.22 -1.42
CA SER A 131 -1.83 20.58 -1.61
C SER A 131 -1.00 20.67 -2.89
N GLY A 132 -0.57 21.88 -3.26
CA GLY A 132 0.46 22.13 -4.27
C GLY A 132 0.27 21.41 -5.60
N GLY A 133 1.38 20.93 -6.16
CA GLY A 133 1.48 20.19 -7.40
C GLY A 133 0.91 18.79 -7.32
N SER A 134 0.88 18.19 -6.12
CA SER A 134 0.30 16.86 -5.89
C SER A 134 -1.23 16.84 -5.99
N ALA A 135 -1.89 17.96 -5.72
CA ALA A 135 -3.35 18.12 -5.86
C ALA A 135 -3.80 18.56 -7.27
N VAL A 136 -2.86 18.77 -8.21
CA VAL A 136 -3.19 19.15 -9.59
C VAL A 136 -3.89 17.99 -10.29
N VAL A 137 -5.03 18.29 -10.91
CA VAL A 137 -5.79 17.32 -11.72
C VAL A 137 -5.06 17.10 -13.04
N ILE A 138 -4.62 15.87 -13.28
CA ILE A 138 -3.98 15.49 -14.55
C ILE A 138 -5.07 15.15 -15.57
N PRO A 139 -5.22 15.92 -16.65
CA PRO A 139 -6.16 15.56 -17.72
C PRO A 139 -5.63 14.32 -18.47
N HIS A 140 -6.51 13.36 -18.74
CA HIS A 140 -6.17 12.25 -19.62
C HIS A 140 -5.97 12.78 -21.04
N LYS A 141 -4.78 12.52 -21.62
CA LYS A 141 -4.50 12.88 -23.01
C LYS A 141 -5.18 11.86 -23.92
N ILE A 142 -6.24 12.30 -24.60
CA ILE A 142 -6.98 11.54 -25.62
C ILE A 142 -6.14 11.40 -26.89
#